data_AF-X1CGA4-F1
#
_entry.id   AF-X1CGA4-F1
#
_cell.length_a   1.000
_cell.length_b   1.000
_cell.length_c   1.000
_cell.angle_alpha   90.00
_cell.angle_beta   90.00
_cell.angle_gamma   90.00
#
_symmetry.space_group_name_H-M   'P 1'
#
loop_
_entity.id
_entity.type
_entity.pdbx_description
1 polymer ?
#
loop_
_entity_poly.entity_id
_entity_poly.type
_entity_poly.pdbx_seq_one_letter_code
_entity_poly.pdbx_strand_id
1 'polypeptide(L)'
;LKAEQLFKARQFKKAGKKFYLAGNLLLKLNEFEEAKDCFINGAKIFVEIEKFDTAVELFRQSGEACLYADRFLEANQIYKEALSYVPKLKNEGERSSNLVTFSVLSYLCLFLKGVSKEGLDYIKRIQKKSG
;
A
#
# COMPACT_ATOMS: atom_id res chain seq x y z
N LEU A 1 -16.63 -22.24 15.31
CA LEU A 1 -17.06 -21.23 14.31
C LEU A 1 -16.70 -19.78 14.69
N LYS A 2 -17.39 -19.06 15.60
CA LYS A 2 -17.04 -17.64 15.94
C LYS A 2 -15.75 -17.49 16.76
N ALA A 3 -15.50 -18.39 17.71
CA ALA A 3 -14.30 -18.36 18.55
C ALA A 3 -13.01 -18.64 17.75
N GLU A 4 -13.06 -19.57 16.78
CA GLU A 4 -11.94 -19.88 15.88
C GLU A 4 -11.62 -18.72 14.94
N GLN A 5 -12.64 -18.06 14.38
CA GLN A 5 -12.45 -16.86 13.55
C GLN A 5 -11.79 -15.74 14.34
N LEU A 6 -12.22 -15.49 15.58
CA LEU A 6 -11.62 -14.50 16.47
C LEU A 6 -10.17 -14.86 16.85
N PHE A 7 -9.90 -16.14 17.08
CA PHE A 7 -8.56 -16.63 17.38
C PHE A 7 -7.62 -16.45 16.17
N LYS A 8 -8.07 -16.84 14.98
CA LYS A 8 -7.33 -16.68 13.72
C LYS A 8 -7.05 -15.19 13.44
N ALA A 9 -8.06 -14.34 13.56
CA ALA A 9 -7.90 -12.88 13.39
C ALA A 9 -6.90 -12.27 14.38
N ARG A 10 -6.88 -12.75 15.64
CA ARG A 10 -5.87 -12.32 16.63
C ARG A 10 -4.46 -12.74 16.24
N GLN A 11 -4.27 -13.95 15.72
CA GLN A 11 -2.96 -14.40 15.26
C GLN A 11 -2.48 -13.61 14.04
N PHE A 12 -3.36 -13.39 13.06
CA PHE A 12 -3.06 -12.55 11.90
C PHE A 12 -2.70 -11.13 12.29
N LYS A 13 -3.43 -10.52 13.23
CA LYS A 13 -3.09 -9.19 13.74
C LYS A 13 -1.70 -9.16 14.40
N LYS A 14 -1.32 -10.20 15.14
CA LYS A 14 0.03 -10.30 15.72
C LYS A 14 1.09 -10.46 14.64
N ALA A 15 0.85 -11.30 13.63
CA ALA A 15 1.77 -11.49 12.51
C ALA A 15 1.96 -10.19 11.71
N GLY A 16 0.87 -9.52 11.32
CA GLY A 16 0.92 -8.24 10.62
C GLY A 16 1.68 -7.15 11.41
N LYS A 17 1.49 -7.09 12.74
CA LYS A 17 2.27 -6.16 13.59
C LYS A 17 3.77 -6.50 13.60
N LYS A 18 4.15 -7.78 13.59
CA LYS A 18 5.56 -8.18 13.51
C LYS A 18 6.17 -7.76 12.18
N PHE A 19 5.47 -7.97 11.07
CA PHE A 19 5.90 -7.51 9.75
C PHE A 19 6.10 -5.99 9.70
N TYR A 20 5.16 -5.22 10.24
CA TYR A 20 5.31 -3.75 10.34
C TYR A 20 6.56 -3.34 11.13
N LEU A 21 6.79 -3.95 12.30
CA LEU A 21 7.95 -3.62 13.12
C LEU A 21 9.26 -4.00 12.43
N ALA A 22 9.32 -5.18 11.81
CA ALA A 22 10.48 -5.64 11.05
C ALA A 22 10.76 -4.71 9.87
N GLY A 23 9.74 -4.35 9.07
CA GLY A 23 9.89 -3.44 7.94
C GLY A 23 10.44 -2.08 8.36
N ASN A 24 9.95 -1.50 9.46
CA ASN A 24 10.48 -0.23 9.97
C ASN A 24 11.93 -0.33 10.49
N LEU A 25 12.32 -1.47 11.07
CA LEU A 25 13.71 -1.70 11.47
C LEU A 25 14.61 -1.81 10.24
N LEU A 26 14.19 -2.55 9.22
CA LEU A 26 14.91 -2.72 7.97
C LEU A 26 15.08 -1.38 7.22
N LEU A 27 14.04 -0.53 7.19
CA LEU A 27 14.16 0.84 6.67
C LEU A 27 15.27 1.64 7.38
N LYS A 28 15.37 1.55 8.71
CA LYS A 28 16.42 2.25 9.48
C LYS A 28 17.82 1.70 9.21
N LEU A 29 17.91 0.46 8.76
CA LEU A 29 19.16 -0.19 8.36
C LEU A 29 19.47 0.03 6.87
N ASN A 30 18.62 0.75 6.13
CA ASN A 30 18.67 0.91 4.67
C ASN A 30 18.52 -0.42 3.88
N GLU A 31 17.96 -1.45 4.52
CA GLU A 31 17.61 -2.73 3.89
C GLU A 31 16.24 -2.61 3.22
N PHE A 32 16.20 -1.85 2.12
CA PHE A 32 14.95 -1.40 1.51
C PHE A 32 14.14 -2.51 0.85
N GLU A 33 14.80 -3.56 0.34
CA GLU A 33 14.10 -4.68 -0.30
C GLU A 33 13.35 -5.54 0.71
N GLU A 34 14.05 -5.89 1.77
CA GLU A 34 13.53 -6.67 2.88
C GLU A 34 12.42 -5.88 3.59
N ALA A 35 12.58 -4.56 3.71
CA ALA A 35 11.53 -3.69 4.23
C ALA A 35 10.27 -3.72 3.36
N LYS A 36 10.42 -3.56 2.04
CA LYS A 36 9.32 -3.67 1.06
C LYS A 36 8.55 -4.98 1.25
N ASP A 37 9.26 -6.10 1.29
CA ASP A 37 8.68 -7.44 1.42
C ASP A 37 7.97 -7.63 2.76
N CYS A 38 8.57 -7.14 3.86
CA CYS A 38 7.91 -7.13 5.16
C CYS A 38 6.57 -6.39 5.10
N PHE A 39 6.54 -5.20 4.52
CA PHE A 39 5.32 -4.42 4.42
C PHE A 39 4.28 -5.07 3.50
N ILE A 40 4.66 -5.64 2.35
CA ILE A 40 3.72 -6.37 1.45
C ILE A 40 3.11 -7.57 2.16
N ASN A 41 3.94 -8.37 2.85
CA ASN A 41 3.45 -9.54 3.57
C ASN A 41 2.50 -9.14 4.71
N GLY A 42 2.82 -8.07 5.42
CA GLY A 42 1.92 -7.48 6.42
C GLY A 42 0.60 -7.00 5.80
N ALA A 43 0.66 -6.29 4.67
CA ALA A 43 -0.50 -5.76 3.97
C ALA A 43 -1.46 -6.89 3.55
N LYS A 44 -0.94 -7.95 2.93
CA LYS A 44 -1.72 -9.14 2.53
C LYS A 44 -2.45 -9.79 3.70
N ILE A 45 -1.79 -9.93 4.85
CA ILE A 45 -2.42 -10.45 6.07
C ILE A 45 -3.60 -9.56 6.51
N PHE A 46 -3.43 -8.23 6.46
CA PHE A 46 -4.51 -7.32 6.84
C PHE A 46 -5.65 -7.27 5.80
N VAL A 47 -5.36 -7.49 4.52
CA VAL A 47 -6.38 -7.69 3.48
C VAL A 47 -7.22 -8.94 3.77
N GLU A 48 -6.59 -10.06 4.15
CA GLU A 48 -7.29 -11.32 4.46
C GLU A 48 -8.28 -11.19 5.64
N ILE A 49 -7.99 -10.31 6.60
CA ILE A 49 -8.87 -10.04 7.75
C ILE A 49 -9.69 -8.75 7.61
N GLU A 50 -9.80 -8.23 6.38
CA GLU A 50 -10.61 -7.04 6.02
C GLU A 50 -10.27 -5.77 6.82
N LYS A 51 -9.01 -5.64 7.22
CA LYS A 51 -8.43 -4.45 7.86
C LYS A 51 -7.76 -3.57 6.82
N PHE A 52 -8.58 -3.07 5.89
CA PHE A 52 -8.12 -2.32 4.73
C PHE A 52 -7.40 -1.01 5.08
N ASP A 53 -7.78 -0.36 6.18
CA ASP A 53 -7.11 0.83 6.72
C ASP A 53 -5.62 0.55 6.99
N THR A 54 -5.34 -0.56 7.69
CA THR A 54 -3.98 -0.97 8.02
C THR A 54 -3.24 -1.49 6.78
N ALA A 55 -3.93 -2.24 5.91
CA ALA A 55 -3.33 -2.77 4.69
C ALA A 55 -2.86 -1.66 3.74
N VAL A 56 -3.70 -0.64 3.53
CA VAL A 56 -3.41 0.51 2.65
C VAL A 56 -2.17 1.27 3.15
N GLU A 57 -2.05 1.48 4.46
CA GLU A 57 -0.86 2.11 5.04
C GLU A 57 0.41 1.27 4.81
N LEU A 58 0.33 -0.05 4.97
CA LEU A 58 1.49 -0.91 4.70
C LEU A 58 1.88 -0.93 3.22
N PHE A 59 0.91 -0.89 2.29
CA PHE A 59 1.23 -0.70 0.88
C PHE A 59 1.94 0.65 0.63
N ARG A 60 1.51 1.72 1.31
CA ARG A 60 2.18 3.03 1.23
C ARG A 60 3.64 2.93 1.65
N GLN A 61 3.91 2.33 2.81
CA GLN A 61 5.28 2.15 3.32
C GLN A 61 6.14 1.25 2.45
N SER A 62 5.54 0.21 1.85
CA SER A 62 6.22 -0.64 0.88
C SER A 62 6.64 0.14 -0.37
N GLY A 63 5.75 0.97 -0.91
CA GLY A 63 6.07 1.87 -2.01
C GLY A 63 7.15 2.88 -1.64
N GLU A 64 7.13 3.43 -0.42
CA GLU A 64 8.20 4.31 0.08
C GLU A 64 9.55 3.60 0.15
N ALA A 65 9.60 2.35 0.60
CA ALA A 65 10.82 1.55 0.58
C ALA A 65 11.39 1.40 -0.85
N CYS A 66 10.52 1.15 -1.84
CA CYS A 66 10.93 1.15 -3.25
C CYS A 66 11.45 2.52 -3.71
N LEU A 67 10.86 3.63 -3.27
CA LEU A 67 11.33 4.98 -3.59
C LEU A 67 12.73 5.26 -3.02
N TYR A 68 13.00 4.86 -1.77
CA TYR A 68 14.33 4.98 -1.16
C TYR A 68 15.40 4.17 -1.91
N ALA A 69 14.99 3.11 -2.62
CA ALA A 69 15.86 2.30 -3.45
C ALA A 69 15.84 2.68 -4.95
N ASP A 70 15.30 3.85 -5.32
CA ASP A 70 15.16 4.33 -6.72
C ASP A 70 14.37 3.40 -7.66
N ARG A 71 13.53 2.53 -7.09
CA ARG A 71 12.70 1.54 -7.79
C ARG A 71 11.29 2.07 -8.06
N PHE A 72 11.22 3.15 -8.84
CA PHE A 72 9.98 3.86 -9.13
C PHE A 72 8.90 3.01 -9.81
N LEU A 73 9.25 2.06 -10.68
CA LEU A 73 8.24 1.22 -11.36
C LEU A 73 7.61 0.20 -10.41
N GLU A 74 8.38 -0.38 -9.50
CA GLU A 74 7.84 -1.25 -8.45
C GLU A 74 6.96 -0.44 -7.47
N ALA A 75 7.42 0.75 -7.06
CA ALA A 75 6.62 1.66 -6.25
C ALA A 75 5.28 2.00 -6.94
N ASN A 76 5.30 2.26 -8.26
CA ASN A 76 4.09 2.52 -9.03
C ASN A 76 3.10 1.34 -8.97
N GLN A 77 3.59 0.12 -9.14
CA GLN A 77 2.75 -1.08 -9.09
C GLN A 77 2.12 -1.24 -7.70
N ILE A 78 2.89 -1.03 -6.64
CA ILE A 78 2.42 -1.10 -5.26
C ILE A 78 1.34 -0.03 -4.99
N TYR A 79 1.54 1.22 -5.43
CA TYR A 79 0.55 2.27 -5.26
C TYR A 79 -0.74 2.00 -6.07
N LYS A 80 -0.63 1.41 -7.25
CA LYS A 80 -1.79 0.96 -8.04
C LYS A 80 -2.53 -0.17 -7.35
N GLU A 81 -1.82 -1.09 -6.70
CA GLU A 81 -2.42 -2.15 -5.90
C GLU A 81 -3.16 -1.56 -4.69
N ALA A 82 -2.54 -0.63 -3.95
CA ALA A 82 -3.16 0.07 -2.83
C ALA A 82 -4.48 0.76 -3.22
N LEU A 83 -4.51 1.41 -4.39
CA LEU A 83 -5.71 2.06 -4.94
C LEU A 83 -6.89 1.11 -5.13
N SER A 84 -6.64 -0.18 -5.40
CA SER A 84 -7.72 -1.17 -5.52
C SER A 84 -8.44 -1.46 -4.20
N TYR A 85 -7.80 -1.16 -3.06
CA TYR A 85 -8.36 -1.34 -1.72
C TYR A 85 -8.99 -0.07 -1.14
N VAL A 86 -8.66 1.11 -1.69
CA VAL A 86 -9.21 2.40 -1.22
C VAL A 86 -10.75 2.41 -1.17
N PRO A 87 -11.50 1.90 -2.17
CA PRO A 87 -12.96 1.86 -2.09
C PRO A 87 -13.52 1.01 -0.92
N LYS A 88 -12.72 0.10 -0.35
CA LYS A 88 -13.10 -0.76 0.77
C LYS A 88 -12.91 -0.10 2.14
N LEU A 89 -12.30 1.08 2.19
CA LEU A 89 -12.16 1.85 3.43
C LEU A 89 -13.54 2.35 3.89
N LYS A 90 -13.81 2.26 5.19
CA LYS A 90 -15.10 2.65 5.76
C LYS A 90 -15.27 4.17 5.86
N ASN A 91 -14.19 4.87 6.19
CA ASN A 91 -14.18 6.32 6.36
C ASN A 91 -14.06 7.03 5.00
N GLU A 92 -14.99 7.92 4.69
CA GLU A 92 -15.03 8.66 3.43
C GLU A 92 -13.87 9.65 3.27
N GLY A 93 -13.50 10.35 4.34
CA GLY A 93 -12.34 11.24 4.34
C GLY A 93 -11.05 10.48 4.05
N GLU A 94 -10.88 9.29 4.65
CA GLU A 94 -9.74 8.42 4.34
C GLU A 94 -9.78 7.93 2.88
N ARG A 95 -10.95 7.58 2.33
CA ARG A 95 -11.07 7.21 0.91
C ARG A 95 -10.58 8.32 0.01
N SER A 96 -11.12 9.52 0.18
CA SER A 96 -10.79 10.68 -0.65
C SER A 96 -9.32 11.07 -0.52
N SER A 97 -8.80 11.10 0.71
CA SER A 97 -7.38 11.40 0.95
C SER A 97 -6.47 10.36 0.31
N ASN A 98 -6.71 9.07 0.54
CA ASN A 98 -5.87 8.01 -0.02
C ASN A 98 -5.95 7.95 -1.55
N LEU A 99 -7.14 8.18 -2.13
CA LEU A 99 -7.32 8.25 -3.57
C LEU A 99 -6.38 9.30 -4.19
N VAL A 100 -6.36 10.51 -3.62
CA VAL A 100 -5.48 11.58 -4.08
C VAL A 100 -4.02 11.19 -3.86
N THR A 101 -3.66 10.77 -2.65
CA THR A 101 -2.27 10.42 -2.29
C THR A 101 -1.69 9.36 -3.22
N PHE A 102 -2.35 8.22 -3.39
CA PHE A 102 -1.81 7.15 -4.24
C PHE A 102 -1.85 7.48 -5.73
N SER A 103 -2.83 8.26 -6.18
CA SER A 103 -2.87 8.72 -7.58
C SER A 103 -1.68 9.62 -7.89
N VAL A 104 -1.35 10.55 -6.99
CA VAL A 104 -0.19 11.46 -7.12
C VAL A 104 1.12 10.68 -7.03
N LEU A 105 1.26 9.78 -6.06
CA LEU A 105 2.47 8.95 -5.93
C LEU A 105 2.70 8.04 -7.14
N SER A 106 1.64 7.40 -7.64
CA SER A 106 1.67 6.61 -8.87
C SER A 106 2.11 7.46 -10.06
N TYR A 107 1.53 8.65 -10.23
CA TYR A 107 1.92 9.58 -11.28
C TYR A 107 3.38 10.01 -11.18
N LEU A 108 3.83 10.40 -9.99
CA LEU A 108 5.21 10.83 -9.74
C LEU A 108 6.22 9.74 -10.14
N CYS A 109 5.94 8.48 -9.80
CA CYS A 109 6.78 7.36 -10.21
C CYS A 109 6.94 7.25 -11.73
N LEU A 110 5.84 7.44 -12.48
CA LEU A 110 5.84 7.39 -13.94
C LEU A 110 6.53 8.63 -14.54
N PHE A 111 6.32 9.79 -13.92
CA PHE A 111 6.97 11.04 -14.31
C PHE A 111 8.50 10.94 -14.18
N LEU A 112 9.01 10.47 -13.05
CA LEU A 112 10.46 10.34 -12.78
C LEU A 112 11.15 9.33 -13.71
N LYS A 113 10.41 8.36 -14.26
CA LYS A 113 10.94 7.41 -15.27
C LYS A 113 10.79 7.90 -16.71
N GLY A 114 10.30 9.12 -16.94
CA GLY A 114 10.15 9.68 -18.29
C GLY A 114 8.94 9.14 -19.05
N VAL A 115 8.04 8.40 -18.40
CA VAL A 115 6.79 7.83 -18.99
C VAL A 115 5.56 8.63 -18.55
N SER A 116 5.70 9.95 -18.46
CA SER A 116 4.70 10.88 -17.89
C SER A 116 3.32 10.83 -18.59
N LYS A 117 3.27 10.51 -19.88
CA LYS A 117 2.02 10.37 -20.64
C LYS A 117 1.15 9.22 -20.10
N GLU A 118 1.75 8.09 -19.73
CA GLU A 118 1.03 6.96 -19.11
C GLU A 118 0.49 7.34 -17.72
N GLY A 119 1.24 8.15 -16.98
CA GLY A 119 0.80 8.67 -15.68
C GLY A 119 -0.43 9.56 -15.81
N LEU A 120 -0.44 10.48 -16.77
CA LEU A 120 -1.58 11.35 -17.03
C LEU A 120 -2.84 10.55 -17.44
N ASP A 121 -2.67 9.54 -18.30
CA ASP A 121 -3.79 8.69 -18.70
C ASP A 121 -4.33 7.85 -17.53
N TYR A 122 -3.46 7.43 -16.61
CA TYR A 122 -3.86 6.73 -15.40
C TYR A 122 -4.71 7.62 -14.47
N ILE A 123 -4.27 8.85 -14.19
CA ILE A 123 -5.04 9.81 -13.37
C ILE A 123 -6.44 10.05 -13.99
N LYS A 124 -6.51 10.30 -15.31
CA LYS A 124 -7.79 10.53 -16.00
C LYS A 124 -8.76 9.36 -15.87
N ARG A 125 -8.25 8.12 -15.89
CA ARG A 125 -9.07 6.90 -15.70
C ARG A 125 -9.61 6.79 -14.28
N ILE A 126 -8.82 7.18 -13.28
CA ILE A 126 -9.28 7.20 -11.88
C ILE A 126 -10.39 8.22 -11.71
N GLN A 127 -10.20 9.46 -12.19
CA GLN A 127 -11.18 10.53 -12.06
C GLN A 127 -12.56 10.13 -12.63
N LYS A 128 -12.58 9.42 -13.77
CA LYS A 128 -13.82 8.91 -14.39
C LYS A 128 -14.54 7.84 -13.58
N LYS A 129 -13.85 7.13 -12.68
CA LYS A 129 -14.44 6.07 -11.84
C LYS A 129 -14.94 6.58 -10.48
N SER A 130 -14.66 7.84 -10.16
CA SER A 130 -14.95 8.45 -8.86
C SER A 130 -16.15 9.41 -8.88
N GLY A 131 -16.80 9.60 -10.03
CA GLY A 131 -18.10 10.27 -10.19
C GLY A 131 -19.18 9.25 -10.52
#